data_AF-A0A941GRC5-F1
#
_entry.id   AF-A0A941GRC5-F1
#
_cell.length_a   1.000
_cell.length_b   1.000
_cell.length_c   1.000
_cell.angle_alpha   90.00
_cell.angle_beta   90.00
_cell.angle_gamma   90.00
#
_symmetry.space_group_name_H-M   'P 1'
#
loop_
_entity.id
_entity.type
_entity.pdbx_description
1 polymer ?
#
loop_
_entity_poly.entity_id
_entity_poly.type
_entity_poly.pdbx_seq_one_letter_code
_entity_poly.pdbx_strand_id
1 'polypeptide(L)'
;MCYFKILLTPGCFLEGESLSHFLGRVRRRNHLSAHALGDLVGIGSAIARWEKFYYNPFPSDAELTALGDLLGLDLAQLKAMLPSKGQKMKCQPIRLCGACYSESPYHRLEWQFQSVWKCVGGASRRRSHQLKLLSKCPQCGAKFKIPSLWEFGKCVGESPP
;
A
#
# COMPACT_ATOMS: atom_id res chain seq x y z
N MET A 1 20.94 22.55 -19.68
CA MET A 1 19.69 22.85 -18.95
C MET A 1 19.60 21.92 -17.75
N CYS A 2 19.88 22.42 -16.54
CA CYS A 2 19.64 21.66 -15.30
C CYS A 2 18.15 21.77 -14.97
N TYR A 3 17.36 20.75 -15.31
CA TYR A 3 16.00 20.63 -14.79
C TYR A 3 16.11 20.26 -13.30
N PHE A 4 15.81 21.21 -12.42
CA PHE A 4 15.49 20.91 -11.03
C PHE A 4 14.21 20.07 -11.03
N LYS A 5 14.34 18.74 -11.06
CA LYS A 5 13.21 17.84 -10.85
C LYS A 5 12.81 18.00 -9.38
N ILE A 6 11.68 18.65 -9.12
CA ILE A 6 11.10 18.71 -7.77
C ILE A 6 10.70 17.27 -7.43
N LEU A 7 11.55 16.56 -6.69
CA LEU A 7 11.19 15.27 -6.15
C LEU A 7 10.22 15.50 -4.99
N LEU A 8 9.05 14.85 -5.04
CA LEU A 8 8.21 14.76 -3.86
C LEU A 8 8.99 14.06 -2.76
N THR A 9 8.73 14.38 -1.50
CA THR A 9 9.44 13.68 -0.42
C THR A 9 9.04 12.21 -0.49
N PRO A 10 9.98 11.29 -0.81
CA PRO A 10 9.63 9.89 -0.96
C PRO A 10 9.21 9.35 0.41
N GLY A 11 8.15 8.55 0.44
CA GLY A 11 8.03 7.59 1.54
C GLY A 11 9.21 6.62 1.43
N CYS A 12 9.90 6.31 2.53
CA CYS A 12 10.92 5.26 2.49
C CYS A 12 10.30 3.96 1.95
N PHE A 13 10.93 3.33 0.95
CA PHE A 13 10.50 2.01 0.47
C PHE A 13 10.55 1.00 1.62
N LEU A 14 9.44 0.32 1.88
CA LEU A 14 9.34 -0.70 2.92
C LEU A 14 9.14 -2.06 2.26
N GLU A 15 10.06 -2.98 2.53
CA GLU A 15 10.03 -4.30 1.91
C GLU A 15 8.72 -5.05 2.21
N GLY A 16 8.06 -5.51 1.14
CA GLY A 16 6.78 -6.22 1.18
C GLY A 16 5.56 -5.33 1.41
N GLU A 17 5.71 -4.00 1.46
CA GLU A 17 4.60 -3.06 1.53
C GLU A 17 3.72 -3.14 0.29
N SER A 18 2.41 -2.95 0.45
CA SER A 18 1.52 -2.80 -0.71
C SER A 18 1.61 -1.41 -1.33
N LEU A 19 1.47 -1.35 -2.66
CA LEU A 19 1.43 -0.07 -3.38
C LEU A 19 0.32 0.85 -2.84
N SER A 20 -0.83 0.27 -2.46
CA SER A 20 -1.93 1.01 -1.82
C SER A 20 -1.49 1.78 -0.57
N HIS A 21 -0.77 1.13 0.35
CA HIS A 21 -0.32 1.78 1.58
C HIS A 21 0.78 2.81 1.32
N PHE A 22 1.74 2.46 0.46
CA PHE A 22 2.82 3.34 0.04
C PHE A 22 2.28 4.65 -0.54
N LEU A 23 1.37 4.59 -1.51
CA LEU A 23 0.75 5.76 -2.12
C LEU A 23 0.03 6.62 -1.09
N GLY A 24 -0.68 6.01 -0.14
CA GLY A 24 -1.28 6.73 0.99
C GLY A 24 -0.27 7.53 1.81
N ARG A 25 0.89 6.94 2.13
CA ARG A 25 1.98 7.65 2.85
C ARG A 25 2.52 8.83 2.04
N VAL A 26 2.80 8.61 0.76
CA VAL A 26 3.30 9.66 -0.15
C VAL A 26 2.31 10.82 -0.21
N ARG A 27 1.02 10.52 -0.43
CA ARG A 27 -0.01 11.55 -0.52
C ARG A 27 -0.15 12.37 0.75
N ARG A 28 -0.20 11.72 1.91
CA ARG A 28 -0.29 12.44 3.20
C ARG A 28 0.91 13.34 3.45
N ARG A 29 2.12 12.84 3.18
CA ARG A 29 3.36 13.58 3.40
C ARG A 29 3.49 14.81 2.50
N ASN A 30 2.90 14.77 1.31
CA ASN A 30 2.96 15.84 0.31
C ASN A 30 1.63 16.60 0.18
N HIS A 31 0.65 16.35 1.06
CA HIS A 31 -0.69 16.95 1.04
C HIS A 31 -1.43 16.82 -0.30
N LEU A 32 -1.28 15.68 -0.98
CA LEU A 32 -1.85 15.43 -2.30
C LEU A 32 -3.14 14.61 -2.24
N SER A 33 -4.10 14.94 -3.12
CA SER A 33 -5.18 14.03 -3.47
C SER A 33 -4.67 12.91 -4.41
N ALA A 34 -5.40 11.80 -4.52
CA ALA A 34 -5.06 10.74 -5.47
C ALA A 34 -5.06 11.23 -6.91
N HIS A 35 -5.98 12.15 -7.22
CA HIS A 35 -6.07 12.77 -8.54
C HIS A 35 -4.87 13.68 -8.80
N ALA A 36 -4.53 14.57 -7.85
CA ALA A 36 -3.38 15.46 -7.97
C ALA A 36 -2.07 14.70 -8.19
N LEU A 37 -1.85 13.59 -7.48
CA LEU A 37 -0.69 12.73 -7.73
C LEU A 37 -0.73 12.09 -9.12
N GLY A 38 -1.91 11.64 -9.56
CA GLY A 38 -2.10 11.09 -10.90
C GLY A 38 -1.83 12.10 -12.01
N ASP A 39 -2.22 13.36 -11.82
CA ASP A 39 -2.00 14.45 -12.77
C ASP A 39 -0.52 14.83 -12.84
N LEU A 40 0.17 14.91 -11.70
CA LEU A 40 1.62 15.16 -11.64
C LEU A 40 2.45 14.11 -12.40
N VAL A 41 1.98 12.86 -12.42
CA VAL A 41 2.66 11.73 -13.06
C VAL A 41 2.15 11.49 -14.48
N GLY A 42 1.06 12.15 -14.90
CA GLY A 42 0.46 11.95 -16.22
C GLY A 42 -0.31 10.63 -16.39
N ILE A 43 -0.75 10.00 -15.29
CA ILE A 43 -1.47 8.72 -15.29
C ILE A 43 -2.93 8.84 -14.80
N GLY A 44 -3.38 10.07 -14.56
CA GLY A 44 -4.77 10.42 -14.26
C GLY A 44 -5.36 9.61 -13.11
N SER A 45 -6.51 8.96 -13.34
CA SER A 45 -7.25 8.24 -12.30
C SER A 45 -6.63 6.90 -11.87
N ALA A 46 -5.50 6.48 -12.44
CA ALA A 46 -4.84 5.21 -12.13
C ALA A 46 -4.48 5.07 -10.64
N ILE A 47 -3.96 6.13 -10.01
CA ILE A 47 -3.59 6.15 -8.58
C ILE A 47 -4.78 5.73 -7.71
N ALA A 48 -5.97 6.29 -7.93
CA ALA A 48 -7.16 5.99 -7.14
C ALA A 48 -7.62 4.53 -7.27
N ARG A 49 -7.36 3.89 -8.42
CA ARG A 49 -7.64 2.46 -8.64
C ARG A 49 -6.60 1.57 -7.94
N TRP A 50 -5.32 1.92 -8.07
CA TRP A 50 -4.22 1.18 -7.44
C TRP A 50 -4.31 1.19 -5.92
N GLU A 51 -4.73 2.30 -5.33
CA GLU A 51 -5.03 2.40 -3.88
C GLU A 51 -6.08 1.39 -3.41
N LYS A 52 -6.96 0.93 -4.30
CA LYS A 52 -8.02 -0.05 -4.01
C LYS A 52 -7.67 -1.48 -4.45
N PHE A 53 -6.41 -1.72 -4.84
CA PHE A 53 -5.94 -2.98 -5.44
C PHE A 53 -6.57 -3.31 -6.80
N TYR A 54 -7.15 -2.32 -7.47
CA TYR A 54 -7.71 -2.50 -8.81
C TYR A 54 -6.64 -2.23 -9.88
N TYR A 55 -5.91 -3.28 -10.21
CA TYR A 55 -4.85 -3.28 -11.23
C TYR A 55 -5.38 -3.77 -12.59
N ASN A 56 -6.57 -3.33 -13.00
CA ASN A 56 -7.09 -3.60 -14.34
C ASN A 56 -7.41 -2.26 -15.06
N PRO A 57 -6.66 -1.85 -16.10
CA PRO A 57 -5.44 -2.50 -16.59
C PRO A 57 -4.31 -2.54 -15.54
N PHE A 58 -3.42 -3.53 -15.70
CA PHE A 58 -2.26 -3.69 -14.81
C PHE A 58 -1.27 -2.54 -15.05
N PRO A 59 -0.62 -1.99 -14.00
CA PRO A 59 0.36 -0.92 -14.16
C PRO A 59 1.43 -1.29 -15.18
N SER A 60 1.61 -0.45 -16.19
CA SER A 60 2.67 -0.61 -17.18
C SER A 60 4.01 -0.11 -16.62
N ASP A 61 5.10 -0.59 -17.22
CA ASP A 61 6.45 -0.16 -16.85
C ASP A 61 6.64 1.35 -17.07
N ALA A 62 6.00 1.93 -18.09
CA ALA A 62 6.03 3.37 -18.35
C ALA A 62 5.34 4.17 -17.24
N GLU A 63 4.13 3.77 -16.81
CA GLU A 63 3.41 4.44 -15.72
C GLU A 63 4.17 4.33 -14.39
N LEU A 64 4.76 3.16 -14.11
CA LEU A 64 5.58 2.96 -12.92
C LEU A 64 6.87 3.78 -12.99
N THR A 65 7.52 3.86 -14.15
CA THR A 65 8.74 4.67 -14.32
C THR A 65 8.43 6.15 -14.11
N ALA A 66 7.32 6.66 -14.67
CA ALA A 66 6.90 8.04 -14.44
C ALA A 66 6.65 8.33 -12.95
N LEU A 67 6.03 7.40 -12.23
CA LEU A 67 5.84 7.52 -10.78
C LEU A 67 7.18 7.47 -10.03
N GLY A 68 8.06 6.56 -10.41
CA GLY A 68 9.39 6.39 -9.80
C GLY A 68 10.25 7.62 -9.97
N ASP A 69 10.23 8.21 -11.15
CA ASP A 69 10.91 9.46 -11.50
C ASP A 69 10.50 10.65 -10.64
N LEU A 70 9.22 10.74 -10.27
CA LEU A 70 8.70 11.79 -9.40
C LEU A 70 9.07 11.54 -7.92
N LEU A 71 9.15 10.26 -7.53
CA LEU A 71 9.34 9.82 -6.16
C LEU A 71 10.77 9.39 -5.83
N GLY A 72 11.71 9.46 -6.78
CA GLY A 72 13.08 8.97 -6.59
C GLY A 72 13.16 7.47 -6.31
N LEU A 73 12.27 6.66 -6.88
CA LEU A 73 12.27 5.20 -6.76
C LEU A 73 12.58 4.56 -8.11
N ASP A 74 13.26 3.42 -8.09
CA ASP A 74 13.44 2.61 -9.29
C ASP A 74 12.20 1.76 -9.62
N LEU A 75 12.14 1.29 -10.86
CA LEU A 75 11.05 0.45 -11.36
C LEU A 75 10.91 -0.86 -10.57
N ALA A 76 12.01 -1.44 -10.07
CA ALA A 76 12.00 -2.70 -9.35
C ALA A 76 11.36 -2.55 -7.97
N GLN A 77 11.63 -1.45 -7.26
CA GLN A 77 11.00 -1.10 -5.98
C GLN A 77 9.48 -0.94 -6.14
N LEU A 78 9.03 -0.25 -7.18
CA LEU A 78 7.59 -0.10 -7.46
C LEU A 78 6.93 -1.43 -7.82
N LYS A 79 7.60 -2.26 -8.64
CA LYS A 79 7.11 -3.61 -8.98
C LYS A 79 7.05 -4.52 -7.76
N ALA A 80 7.96 -4.39 -6.80
CA ALA A 80 7.94 -5.17 -5.56
C ALA A 80 6.70 -4.90 -4.69
N MET A 81 6.04 -3.75 -4.88
CA MET A 81 4.80 -3.39 -4.19
C MET A 81 3.52 -3.84 -4.93
N LEU A 82 3.68 -4.47 -6.10
CA LEU A 82 2.60 -5.02 -6.92
C LEU A 82 2.54 -6.55 -6.80
N PRO A 83 1.34 -7.14 -6.93
CA PRO A 83 1.24 -8.58 -7.07
C PRO A 83 1.86 -9.03 -8.40
N SER A 84 2.43 -10.23 -8.44
CA SER A 84 2.86 -10.84 -9.70
C SER A 84 1.68 -10.90 -10.69
N LYS A 85 1.96 -10.80 -12.00
CA LYS A 85 0.92 -10.81 -13.02
C LYS A 85 0.10 -12.10 -12.92
N GLY A 86 -1.23 -11.98 -12.82
CA GLY A 86 -2.15 -13.10 -12.66
C GLY A 86 -2.33 -13.61 -11.22
N GLN A 87 -1.57 -13.09 -10.25
CA GLN A 87 -1.76 -13.41 -8.84
C GLN A 87 -3.16 -12.98 -8.38
N LYS A 88 -3.95 -13.94 -7.90
CA LYS A 88 -5.30 -13.66 -7.41
C LYS A 88 -5.26 -12.89 -6.09
N MET A 89 -5.96 -11.76 -6.06
CA MET A 89 -6.05 -10.85 -4.92
C MET A 89 -7.46 -10.88 -4.32
N LYS A 90 -7.56 -10.79 -3.00
CA LYS A 90 -8.76 -10.35 -2.31
C LYS A 90 -8.69 -8.84 -2.14
N CYS A 91 -9.35 -8.08 -3.02
CA CYS A 91 -9.40 -6.62 -2.88
C CYS A 91 -10.22 -6.18 -1.66
N GLN A 92 -11.19 -7.01 -1.25
CA GLN A 92 -11.96 -6.88 -0.02
C GLN A 92 -12.23 -8.27 0.60
N PRO A 93 -12.40 -8.37 1.93
CA PRO A 93 -12.09 -7.33 2.91
C PRO A 93 -10.59 -7.03 2.96
N ILE A 94 -10.21 -5.87 3.51
CA ILE A 94 -8.80 -5.59 3.81
C ILE A 94 -8.36 -6.43 4.98
N ARG A 95 -7.16 -7.03 4.88
CA ARG A 95 -6.65 -7.99 5.87
C ARG A 95 -5.33 -7.55 6.47
N LEU A 96 -5.09 -7.91 7.73
CA LEU A 96 -3.82 -7.67 8.41
C LEU A 96 -3.50 -8.72 9.48
N CYS A 97 -2.22 -8.85 9.79
CA CYS A 97 -1.78 -9.51 11.01
C CYS A 97 -1.50 -8.44 12.07
N GLY A 98 -2.23 -8.46 13.19
CA GLY A 98 -2.10 -7.46 14.25
C GLY A 98 -0.70 -7.43 14.84
N ALA A 99 -0.09 -8.60 15.05
CA ALA A 99 1.27 -8.71 15.59
C ALA A 99 2.34 -8.16 14.62
N CYS A 100 2.27 -8.50 13.32
CA CYS A 100 3.17 -7.89 12.33
C CYS A 100 2.98 -6.37 12.28
N TYR A 101 1.74 -5.90 12.36
CA TYR A 101 1.44 -4.47 12.25
C TYR A 101 1.91 -3.69 13.48
N SER A 102 1.86 -4.29 14.68
CA SER A 102 2.44 -3.69 15.89
C SER A 102 3.96 -3.66 15.85
N GLU A 103 4.62 -4.65 15.21
CA GLU A 103 6.07 -4.65 15.00
C GLU A 103 6.50 -3.63 13.94
N SER A 104 5.70 -3.47 12.88
CA SER A 104 5.88 -2.39 11.92
C SER A 104 4.58 -1.97 11.24
N PRO A 105 4.19 -0.70 11.39
CA PRO A 105 2.87 -0.22 11.02
C PRO A 105 2.79 0.10 9.52
N TYR A 106 2.86 -0.93 8.69
CA TYR A 106 2.55 -0.86 7.27
C TYR A 106 1.80 -2.09 6.80
N HIS A 107 0.94 -1.90 5.80
CA HIS A 107 0.20 -3.00 5.20
C HIS A 107 1.12 -3.81 4.29
N ARG A 108 1.13 -5.14 4.47
CA ARG A 108 1.88 -6.07 3.60
C ARG A 108 1.04 -6.52 2.42
N LEU A 109 1.61 -6.49 1.22
CA LEU A 109 0.92 -6.90 -0.01
C LEU A 109 0.35 -8.33 0.08
N GLU A 110 1.15 -9.26 0.60
CA GLU A 110 0.81 -10.68 0.71
C GLU A 110 -0.46 -10.96 1.52
N TRP A 111 -0.81 -10.08 2.46
CA TRP A 111 -2.05 -10.21 3.22
C TRP A 111 -3.29 -10.16 2.34
N GLN A 112 -3.18 -9.63 1.12
CA GLN A 112 -4.29 -9.58 0.16
C GLN A 112 -4.24 -10.71 -0.88
N PHE A 113 -3.31 -11.64 -0.82
CA PHE A 113 -3.30 -12.82 -1.71
C PHE A 113 -4.41 -13.81 -1.36
N GLN A 114 -5.15 -14.31 -2.35
CA GLN A 114 -6.28 -15.23 -2.09
C GLN A 114 -5.85 -16.53 -1.40
N SER A 115 -4.63 -17.00 -1.68
CA SER A 115 -4.01 -18.19 -1.08
C SER A 115 -3.58 -18.00 0.38
N VAL A 116 -3.39 -16.75 0.84
CA VAL A 116 -2.91 -16.44 2.19
C VAL A 116 -4.10 -16.14 3.09
N TRP A 117 -4.29 -16.96 4.13
CA TRP A 117 -5.35 -16.77 5.13
C TRP A 117 -4.84 -16.64 6.57
N LYS A 118 -3.56 -16.97 6.79
CA LYS A 118 -2.83 -16.79 8.05
C LYS A 118 -1.51 -16.07 7.80
N CYS A 119 -0.99 -15.42 8.83
CA CYS A 119 0.35 -14.84 8.81
C CYS A 119 1.38 -15.97 8.71
N VAL A 120 2.05 -16.07 7.57
CA VAL A 120 3.10 -17.06 7.32
C VAL A 120 4.51 -16.49 7.49
N GLY A 121 4.64 -15.21 7.86
CA GLY A 121 5.89 -14.46 7.76
C GLY A 121 6.09 -14.00 6.31
N GLY A 122 6.60 -12.77 6.12
CA GLY A 122 6.72 -12.17 4.80
C GLY A 122 8.10 -12.35 4.16
N ALA A 123 8.24 -11.86 2.92
CA ALA A 123 9.52 -11.83 2.18
C ALA A 123 10.69 -11.24 3.01
N SER A 124 10.40 -10.26 3.86
CA SER A 124 11.35 -9.64 4.80
C SER A 124 11.62 -10.43 6.10
N ARG A 125 11.27 -11.73 6.15
CA ARG A 125 11.51 -12.68 7.25
C ARG A 125 11.40 -12.10 8.66
N ARG A 126 10.31 -11.38 8.93
CA ARG A 126 9.83 -11.19 10.30
C ARG A 126 9.02 -12.39 10.75
N ARG A 127 9.02 -12.64 12.06
CA ARG A 127 8.51 -13.86 12.70
C ARG A 127 7.18 -14.29 12.09
N SER A 128 7.05 -15.58 11.83
CA SER A 128 5.80 -16.18 11.41
C SER A 128 4.89 -16.30 12.64
N HIS A 129 3.84 -15.48 12.74
CA HIS A 129 2.94 -15.54 13.89
C HIS A 129 1.91 -16.69 13.79
N GLN A 130 1.69 -17.26 12.60
CA GLN A 130 0.70 -18.32 12.32
C GLN A 130 -0.76 -17.94 12.69
N LEU A 131 -1.01 -16.68 13.04
CA LEU A 131 -2.32 -16.14 13.35
C LEU A 131 -3.17 -15.97 12.09
N LYS A 132 -4.48 -16.19 12.20
CA LYS A 132 -5.43 -15.82 11.13
C LYS A 132 -5.35 -14.32 10.84
N LEU A 133 -5.40 -13.97 9.57
CA LEU A 133 -5.46 -12.55 9.20
C LEU A 133 -6.80 -11.96 9.61
N LEU A 134 -6.75 -10.84 10.33
CA LEU A 134 -7.92 -10.07 10.74
C LEU A 134 -8.46 -9.31 9.53
N SER A 135 -9.79 -9.22 9.41
CA SER A 135 -10.48 -8.40 8.39
C SER A 135 -11.28 -7.24 8.98
N LYS A 136 -11.32 -7.17 10.30
CA LYS A 136 -11.98 -6.16 11.11
C LYS A 136 -11.24 -6.02 12.43
N CYS A 137 -11.43 -4.88 13.09
CA CYS A 137 -10.88 -4.67 14.41
C CYS A 137 -11.52 -5.65 15.41
N PRO A 138 -10.72 -6.35 16.24
CA PRO A 138 -11.24 -7.27 17.25
C PRO A 138 -12.00 -6.55 18.38
N GLN A 139 -11.70 -5.28 18.63
CA GLN A 139 -12.35 -4.48 19.69
C GLN A 139 -13.66 -3.85 19.22
N CYS A 140 -13.60 -3.01 18.19
CA CYS A 140 -14.73 -2.19 17.71
C CYS A 140 -15.59 -2.92 16.65
N GLY A 141 -15.14 -4.06 16.11
CA GLY A 141 -15.84 -4.80 15.05
C GLY A 141 -15.84 -4.14 13.65
N ALA A 142 -15.37 -2.91 13.53
CA ALA A 142 -15.31 -2.17 12.28
C ALA A 142 -14.37 -2.82 11.26
N LYS A 143 -14.79 -2.88 9.99
CA LYS A 143 -13.95 -3.34 8.88
C LYS A 143 -12.78 -2.39 8.67
N PHE A 144 -11.62 -2.93 8.28
CA PHE A 144 -10.49 -2.09 7.93
C PHE A 144 -10.75 -1.32 6.63
N LYS A 145 -10.44 -0.02 6.63
CA LYS A 145 -10.43 0.82 5.42
C LYS A 145 -9.34 0.31 4.45
N ILE A 146 -9.35 0.79 3.20
CA ILE A 146 -8.23 0.53 2.28
C ILE A 146 -6.90 1.02 2.88
N PRO A 147 -5.77 0.33 2.61
CA PRO A 147 -4.49 0.68 3.24
C PRO A 147 -4.00 2.09 2.97
N SER A 148 -4.35 2.69 1.82
CA SER A 148 -4.02 4.09 1.53
C SER A 148 -4.61 5.08 2.53
N LEU A 149 -5.66 4.69 3.29
CA LEU A 149 -6.32 5.51 4.31
C LEU A 149 -5.88 5.20 5.74
N TRP A 150 -4.88 4.34 5.94
CA TRP A 150 -4.41 4.00 7.28
C TRP A 150 -3.49 5.09 7.82
N GLU A 151 -3.89 5.69 8.94
CA GLU A 151 -3.11 6.67 9.69
C GLU A 151 -2.92 6.16 11.12
N PHE A 152 -1.66 6.09 11.57
CA PHE A 152 -1.26 5.84 12.96
C PHE A 152 -1.77 4.56 13.64
N GLY A 153 -2.28 3.59 12.88
CA GLY A 153 -2.61 2.26 13.41
C GLY A 153 -3.76 2.20 14.41
N LYS A 154 -4.67 3.18 14.38
CA LYS A 154 -5.82 3.25 15.30
C LYS A 154 -7.12 2.82 14.62
N CYS A 155 -8.01 2.13 15.35
CA CYS A 155 -9.39 1.95 14.90
C CYS A 155 -10.08 3.32 14.96
N VAL A 156 -10.74 3.74 13.88
CA VAL A 156 -11.57 4.96 13.85
C VAL A 156 -12.83 4.89 14.73
N GLY A 157 -13.12 3.71 15.29
CA GLY A 157 -14.22 3.47 16.23
C GLY A 157 -13.82 3.56 17.70
N GLU A 158 -12.57 3.90 18.02
CA GLU A 158 -12.26 4.47 19.34
C GLU A 158 -12.82 5.90 19.35
N SER A 159 -14.01 6.08 19.91
CA SER A 159 -14.33 7.34 20.57
C SER A 159 -13.20 7.62 21.57
N PRO A 160 -12.66 8.85 21.68
CA PRO A 160 -11.72 9.14 22.75
C PRO A 160 -12.42 8.88 24.11
N PRO A 161 -11.70 8.38 25.12
CA PRO A 161 -12.21 8.36 26.49
C PRO A 161 -12.51 9.77 26.99
#